data_AF-A0A2Z6SK15-F1
#
_entry.id   AF-A0A2Z6SK15-F1
#
_cell.length_a   1.000
_cell.length_b   1.000
_cell.length_c   1.000
_cell.angle_alpha   90.00
_cell.angle_beta   90.00
_cell.angle_gamma   90.00
#
_symmetry.space_group_name_H-M   'P 1'
#
loop_
_entity.id
_entity.type
_entity.pdbx_description
1 polymer ?
#
loop_
_entity_poly.entity_id
_entity_poly.type
_entity_poly.pdbx_seq_one_letter_code
_entity_poly.pdbx_strand_id
1 'polypeptide(L)'
;MRLCKPACYNGSENTKNGIFGILPYVAPEILRGQNSTKSSDIYSFGIIMYEVISGLPPYHDVSHDKNLVIKICRGFRPKFNIKQMKIENILRPWRYDFDDQLELKKQIKEADEINNNLSINNTTTIHSEAIYTSKLLNFNDLPEPKNSDDYYYNRSDNIISEEFLETLTN
;
A
#
# COMPACT_ATOMS: atom_id res chain seq x y z
N MET A 1 -15.34 -0.14 -1.87
CA MET A 1 -14.33 0.44 -2.78
C MET A 1 -13.13 -0.50 -2.80
N ARG A 2 -12.65 -0.91 -3.99
CA ARG A 2 -11.45 -1.74 -4.14
C ARG A 2 -10.29 -0.82 -4.49
N LEU A 3 -9.31 -0.68 -3.61
CA LEU A 3 -8.19 0.26 -3.76
C LEU A 3 -7.31 -0.08 -4.98
N CYS A 4 -7.28 -1.35 -5.38
CA CYS A 4 -6.49 -1.83 -6.51
C CYS A 4 -7.18 -1.74 -7.87
N LYS A 5 -8.42 -1.21 -7.96
CA LYS A 5 -9.09 -1.03 -9.25
C LYS A 5 -8.90 0.40 -9.76
N PRO A 6 -8.39 0.60 -10.99
CA PRO A 6 -8.40 1.92 -11.60
C PRO A 6 -9.85 2.39 -11.78
N ALA A 7 -10.09 3.68 -11.50
CA ALA A 7 -11.42 4.30 -11.56
C ALA A 7 -12.02 4.31 -12.98
N CYS A 8 -11.19 4.12 -14.01
CA CYS A 8 -11.54 4.21 -15.43
C CYS A 8 -11.70 2.85 -16.13
N TYR A 9 -12.04 1.77 -15.41
CA TYR A 9 -12.31 0.47 -16.03
C TYR A 9 -13.66 0.47 -16.77
N ASN A 10 -13.68 0.98 -17.99
CA ASN A 10 -14.80 0.84 -18.92
C ASN A 10 -14.75 -0.57 -19.52
N GLY A 11 -15.77 -1.40 -19.26
CA GLY A 11 -15.79 -2.83 -19.59
C GLY A 11 -15.86 -3.19 -21.09
N SER A 12 -15.42 -2.32 -22.00
CA SER A 12 -15.60 -2.46 -23.44
C SER A 12 -14.37 -2.13 -24.29
N GLU A 13 -13.15 -2.33 -23.79
CA GLU A 13 -11.97 -2.27 -24.64
C GLU A 13 -11.17 -3.57 -24.56
N ASN A 14 -11.07 -4.24 -25.71
CA ASN A 14 -10.13 -5.31 -25.99
C ASN A 14 -8.70 -4.79 -25.84
N THR A 15 -8.21 -4.65 -24.60
CA THR A 15 -6.84 -4.22 -24.35
C THR A 15 -5.99 -5.43 -24.10
N LYS A 16 -4.94 -5.57 -24.90
CA LYS A 16 -3.81 -6.42 -24.56
C LYS A 16 -3.17 -5.86 -23.28
N ASN A 17 -3.64 -6.37 -22.15
CA ASN A 17 -2.92 -6.77 -20.93
C ASN A 17 -1.90 -5.77 -20.33
N GLY A 18 -2.32 -4.53 -20.09
CA GLY A 18 -1.55 -3.56 -19.33
C GLY A 18 -2.16 -3.30 -17.96
N ILE A 19 -1.43 -3.53 -16.87
CA ILE A 19 -1.88 -3.12 -15.53
C ILE A 19 -1.51 -1.65 -15.35
N PHE A 20 -2.45 -0.79 -14.99
CA PHE A 20 -2.14 0.61 -14.67
C PHE A 20 -2.10 0.79 -13.16
N GLY A 21 -1.01 1.37 -12.65
CA GLY A 21 -0.90 1.68 -11.23
C GLY A 21 0.44 2.29 -10.84
N ILE A 22 0.59 2.55 -9.55
CA ILE A 22 1.83 3.02 -8.94
C ILE A 22 2.53 1.81 -8.33
N LEU A 23 3.66 1.40 -8.93
CA LEU A 23 4.31 0.09 -8.72
C LEU A 23 4.38 -0.37 -7.24
N PRO A 24 4.85 0.44 -6.27
CA PRO A 24 4.96 -0.01 -4.88
C PRO A 24 3.65 -0.44 -4.24
N TYR A 25 2.52 0.16 -4.65
CA TYR A 25 1.19 -0.04 -4.07
C TYR A 25 0.42 -1.17 -4.76
N VAL A 26 0.90 -1.68 -5.89
CA VAL A 26 0.21 -2.76 -6.63
C VAL A 26 0.67 -4.11 -6.10
N ALA A 27 -0.29 -4.94 -5.68
CA ALA A 27 0.00 -6.26 -5.13
C ALA A 27 0.64 -7.19 -6.18
N PRO A 28 1.55 -8.10 -5.77
CA PRO A 28 2.33 -8.91 -6.70
C PRO A 28 1.49 -9.86 -7.56
N GLU A 29 0.33 -10.31 -7.08
CA GLU A 29 -0.65 -11.06 -7.87
C GLU A 29 -1.28 -10.20 -8.98
N ILE A 30 -1.50 -8.92 -8.72
CA ILE A 30 -2.05 -7.96 -9.71
C ILE A 30 -0.98 -7.62 -10.74
N LEU A 31 0.29 -7.50 -10.34
CA LEU A 31 1.43 -7.34 -11.25
C LEU A 31 1.56 -8.49 -12.25
N ARG A 32 1.04 -9.68 -11.92
CA ARG A 32 0.95 -10.85 -12.82
C ARG A 32 -0.31 -10.87 -13.69
N GLY A 33 -1.15 -9.85 -13.62
CA GLY A 33 -2.40 -9.77 -14.36
C GLY A 33 -3.56 -10.54 -13.73
N GLN A 34 -3.46 -10.92 -12.46
CA GLN A 34 -4.60 -11.48 -11.75
C GLN A 34 -5.62 -10.39 -11.38
N ASN A 35 -6.85 -10.81 -11.11
CA ASN A 35 -7.92 -9.91 -10.69
C ASN A 35 -7.70 -9.38 -9.27
N SER A 36 -8.21 -8.17 -9.00
CA SER A 36 -8.20 -7.59 -7.65
C SER A 36 -9.01 -8.42 -6.65
N THR A 37 -8.41 -8.65 -5.49
CA THR A 37 -8.96 -9.44 -4.40
C THR A 37 -8.98 -8.61 -3.10
N LYS A 38 -9.58 -9.16 -2.04
CA LYS A 38 -9.47 -8.53 -0.71
C LYS A 38 -8.00 -8.51 -0.25
N SER A 39 -7.25 -9.55 -0.56
CA SER A 39 -5.82 -9.65 -0.22
C SER A 39 -4.97 -8.61 -0.94
N SER A 40 -5.28 -8.29 -2.20
CA SER A 40 -4.57 -7.24 -2.93
C SER A 40 -4.83 -5.86 -2.30
N ASP A 41 -6.06 -5.57 -1.89
CA ASP A 41 -6.40 -4.32 -1.21
C ASP A 41 -5.68 -4.20 0.16
N ILE A 42 -5.54 -5.31 0.89
CA ILE A 42 -4.77 -5.38 2.14
C ILE A 42 -3.28 -5.07 1.88
N TYR A 43 -2.70 -5.60 0.80
CA TYR A 43 -1.33 -5.28 0.42
C TYR A 43 -1.14 -3.78 0.20
N SER A 44 -1.98 -3.16 -0.63
CA SER A 44 -1.90 -1.71 -0.92
C SER A 44 -2.05 -0.88 0.35
N PHE A 45 -3.00 -1.25 1.21
CA PHE A 45 -3.18 -0.60 2.50
C PHE A 45 -1.94 -0.71 3.39
N GLY A 46 -1.28 -1.87 3.43
CA GLY A 46 -0.03 -2.05 4.17
C GLY A 46 1.11 -1.14 3.69
N ILE A 47 1.21 -0.91 2.38
CA ILE A 47 2.20 0.01 1.80
C ILE A 47 1.88 1.48 2.14
N ILE A 48 0.60 1.86 2.12
CA ILE A 48 0.16 3.20 2.58
C ILE A 48 0.50 3.39 4.06
N MET A 49 0.21 2.39 4.90
CA MET A 49 0.56 2.45 6.33
C MET A 49 2.07 2.57 6.53
N TYR A 50 2.89 1.85 5.76
CA TYR A 50 4.34 2.01 5.79
C TYR A 50 4.75 3.46 5.53
N GLU A 51 4.20 4.09 4.49
CA GLU A 51 4.54 5.47 4.12
C GLU A 51 4.09 6.49 5.17
N VAL A 52 2.87 6.37 5.69
CA VAL A 52 2.36 7.22 6.77
C VAL A 52 3.25 7.14 8.01
N ILE A 53 3.67 5.93 8.36
CA ILE A 53 4.43 5.66 9.56
C ILE A 53 5.90 6.07 9.41
N SER A 54 6.51 5.80 8.25
CA SER A 54 7.92 6.10 7.97
C SER A 54 8.15 7.54 7.52
N GLY A 55 7.12 8.22 7.01
CA GLY A 55 7.23 9.51 6.34
C GLY A 55 8.02 9.47 5.04
N LEU A 56 8.30 8.26 4.50
CA LEU A 56 9.13 8.05 3.34
C LEU A 56 8.37 7.25 2.27
N PRO A 57 8.59 7.54 0.97
CA PRO A 57 8.04 6.73 -0.09
C PRO A 57 8.49 5.27 0.04
N PRO A 58 7.62 4.30 -0.28
CA PRO A 58 7.99 2.89 -0.29
C PRO A 58 9.09 2.65 -1.32
N TYR A 59 10.15 1.96 -0.89
CA TYR A 59 11.33 1.67 -1.74
C TYR A 59 12.04 2.93 -2.28
N HIS A 60 12.02 4.05 -1.56
CA HIS A 60 12.66 5.31 -1.96
C HIS A 60 14.16 5.19 -2.31
N ASP A 61 14.83 4.14 -1.84
CA ASP A 61 16.24 3.83 -2.08
C ASP A 61 16.48 2.88 -3.26
N VAL A 62 15.42 2.41 -3.93
CA VAL A 62 15.50 1.44 -5.03
C VAL A 62 14.82 1.98 -6.29
N SER A 63 15.43 1.72 -7.45
CA SER A 63 14.81 2.03 -8.74
C SER A 63 13.49 1.25 -8.93
N HIS A 64 12.43 1.96 -9.35
CA HIS A 64 11.12 1.38 -9.65
C HIS A 64 11.09 0.68 -11.03
N ASP A 65 11.92 -0.35 -11.19
CA ASP A 65 12.10 -1.11 -12.42
C ASP A 65 11.58 -2.57 -12.31
N LYS A 66 11.78 -3.37 -13.37
CA LYS A 66 11.42 -4.80 -13.37
C LYS A 66 12.12 -5.59 -12.27
N ASN A 67 13.33 -5.20 -11.85
CA ASN A 67 14.06 -5.89 -10.79
C ASN A 67 13.36 -5.72 -9.45
N LEU A 68 12.87 -4.51 -9.16
CA LEU A 68 12.06 -4.28 -7.96
C LEU A 68 10.79 -5.13 -7.98
N VAL A 69 10.10 -5.23 -9.12
CA VAL A 69 8.91 -6.08 -9.24
C VAL A 69 9.22 -7.54 -8.94
N ILE A 70 10.31 -8.08 -9.51
CA ILE A 70 10.76 -9.45 -9.23
C ILE A 70 11.05 -9.64 -7.73
N LYS A 71 11.70 -8.65 -7.09
CA LYS A 71 11.93 -8.67 -5.64
C LYS A 71 10.62 -8.70 -4.86
N ILE A 72 9.64 -7.85 -5.21
CA ILE A 72 8.32 -7.80 -4.56
C ILE A 72 7.59 -9.14 -4.70
N CYS A 73 7.55 -9.72 -5.91
CA CYS A 73 6.98 -11.05 -6.14
C CYS A 73 7.69 -12.13 -5.32
N ARG A 74 8.99 -11.98 -5.03
CA ARG A 74 9.73 -12.90 -4.17
C ARG A 74 9.58 -12.65 -2.66
N GLY A 75 8.73 -11.71 -2.26
CA GLY A 75 8.46 -11.40 -0.86
C GLY A 75 9.25 -10.22 -0.30
N PHE A 76 9.96 -9.45 -1.13
CA PHE A 76 10.58 -8.19 -0.67
C PHE A 76 9.50 -7.20 -0.25
N ARG A 77 9.66 -6.59 0.93
CA ARG A 77 8.74 -5.62 1.51
C ARG A 77 9.54 -4.45 2.09
N PRO A 78 8.96 -3.24 2.20
CA PRO A 78 9.63 -2.11 2.84
C PRO A 78 9.93 -2.43 4.30
N LYS A 79 11.09 -2.00 4.79
CA LYS A 79 11.53 -2.27 6.18
C LYS A 79 11.34 -1.04 7.03
N PHE A 80 10.74 -1.22 8.20
CA PHE A 80 10.68 -0.16 9.21
C PHE A 80 12.05 0.03 9.88
N ASN A 81 12.50 1.27 9.99
CA ASN A 81 13.62 1.60 10.87
C ASN A 81 13.08 1.78 12.30
N ILE A 82 12.94 0.67 13.02
CA ILE A 82 12.29 0.61 14.35
C ILE A 82 12.97 1.54 15.37
N LYS A 83 14.29 1.76 15.26
CA LYS A 83 15.03 2.66 16.16
C LYS A 83 14.55 4.11 16.15
N GLN A 84 13.95 4.56 15.04
CA GLN A 84 13.45 5.93 14.90
C GLN A 84 11.98 6.05 15.32
N MET A 85 11.26 4.93 15.40
CA MET A 85 9.80 4.91 15.34
C MET A 85 9.19 4.48 16.67
N LYS A 86 8.57 5.43 17.37
CA LYS A 86 7.63 5.12 18.45
C LYS A 86 6.31 4.66 17.81
N ILE A 87 6.28 3.46 17.23
CA ILE A 87 5.08 2.84 16.63
C ILE A 87 3.90 2.96 17.58
N GLU A 88 4.14 2.77 18.88
CA GLU A 88 3.12 2.92 19.91
C GLU A 88 2.44 4.29 19.87
N ASN A 89 3.16 5.39 19.70
CA ASN A 89 2.55 6.73 19.67
C ASN A 89 1.68 6.94 18.43
N ILE A 90 2.05 6.35 17.29
CA ILE A 90 1.28 6.46 16.04
C ILE A 90 0.04 5.57 16.11
N LEU A 91 0.16 4.37 16.67
CA LEU A 91 -0.94 3.40 16.76
C LEU A 91 -1.83 3.61 17.98
N ARG A 92 -1.39 4.35 19.01
CA ARG A 92 -2.15 4.59 20.24
C ARG A 92 -3.53 5.20 19.98
N PRO A 93 -3.68 6.24 19.14
CA PRO A 93 -5.01 6.75 18.77
C PRO A 93 -5.90 5.64 18.19
N TRP A 94 -5.36 4.86 17.25
CA TRP A 94 -6.07 3.76 16.59
C TRP A 94 -6.40 2.57 17.50
N ARG A 95 -5.72 2.42 18.65
CA ARG A 95 -5.91 1.30 19.60
C ARG A 95 -6.98 1.59 20.65
N TYR A 96 -7.21 2.87 20.94
CA TYR A 96 -8.18 3.33 21.92
C TYR A 96 -8.93 4.52 21.34
N ASP A 97 -10.04 4.26 20.64
CA ASP A 97 -11.31 4.94 20.91
C ASP A 97 -12.45 4.41 20.04
N PHE A 98 -13.62 4.28 20.65
CA PHE A 98 -14.89 3.99 19.97
C PHE A 98 -15.35 5.16 19.05
N ASP A 99 -14.67 6.32 19.15
CA ASP A 99 -15.02 7.59 18.48
C ASP A 99 -14.32 7.79 17.12
N ASP A 100 -13.23 7.08 16.81
CA ASP A 100 -12.49 7.21 15.54
C ASP A 100 -13.26 6.68 14.33
N GLN A 101 -14.26 5.82 14.55
CA GLN A 101 -15.22 5.50 13.49
C GLN A 101 -15.96 6.75 13.02
N LEU A 102 -16.16 7.76 13.87
CA LEU A 102 -16.85 9.00 13.51
C LEU A 102 -15.97 9.89 12.65
N GLU A 103 -14.69 10.04 12.98
CA GLU A 103 -13.75 10.86 12.21
C GLU A 103 -13.43 10.22 10.85
N LEU A 104 -13.19 8.92 10.78
CA LEU A 104 -13.04 8.21 9.49
C LEU A 104 -14.30 8.31 8.63
N LYS A 105 -15.49 8.13 9.22
CA LYS A 105 -16.77 8.31 8.50
C LYS A 105 -16.94 9.74 8.01
N LYS A 106 -16.51 10.73 8.79
CA LYS A 106 -16.56 12.15 8.42
C LYS A 106 -15.64 12.45 7.24
N GLN A 107 -14.40 11.96 7.27
CA GLN A 107 -13.46 12.11 6.16
C GLN A 107 -13.94 11.40 4.88
N ILE A 108 -14.55 10.21 5.01
CA ILE A 108 -15.19 9.52 3.87
C ILE A 108 -16.31 10.39 3.28
N LYS A 109 -17.18 10.93 4.13
CA LYS A 109 -18.28 11.78 3.70
C LYS A 109 -17.79 13.05 2.98
N GLU A 110 -16.78 13.70 3.53
CA GLU A 110 -16.17 14.90 2.93
C GLU A 110 -15.55 14.58 1.55
N ALA A 111 -14.83 13.46 1.43
CA ALA A 111 -14.29 13.01 0.16
C ALA A 111 -15.39 12.72 -0.89
N ASP A 112 -16.50 12.09 -0.47
CA ASP A 112 -17.64 11.83 -1.34
C ASP A 112 -18.33 13.12 -1.81
N GLU A 113 -18.48 14.13 -0.93
CA GLU A 113 -19.03 15.44 -1.29
C GLU A 113 -18.15 16.17 -2.32
N ILE A 114 -16.82 16.16 -2.13
CA ILE A 114 -15.86 16.74 -3.09
C ILE A 114 -15.99 16.04 -4.45
N ASN A 115 -16.01 14.71 -4.46
CA ASN A 115 -16.11 13.93 -5.70
C ASN A 115 -17.41 14.22 -6.47
N ASN A 116 -18.53 14.40 -5.78
CA ASN A 116 -19.82 14.70 -6.41
C ASN A 116 -19.89 16.14 -6.97
N ASN A 117 -19.15 17.09 -6.39
CA ASN A 117 -19.12 18.48 -6.83
C ASN A 117 -18.10 18.74 -7.95
N LEU A 118 -17.22 17.79 -8.24
CA LEU A 118 -16.22 17.90 -9.31
C LEU A 118 -16.90 17.67 -10.66
N SER A 119 -17.26 18.75 -11.36
CA SER A 119 -17.69 18.66 -12.76
C SER A 119 -16.51 18.18 -13.61
N ILE A 120 -16.54 16.92 -14.05
CA ILE A 120 -15.45 16.25 -14.76
C ILE A 120 -15.29 16.87 -16.15
N ASN A 121 -14.45 17.91 -16.23
CA ASN A 121 -13.88 18.40 -17.48
C ASN A 121 -12.58 17.59 -17.67
N ASN A 122 -12.56 16.65 -18.63
CA ASN A 122 -11.54 15.61 -18.84
C ASN A 122 -10.12 16.11 -19.25
N THR A 123 -9.59 17.14 -18.61
CA THR A 123 -8.19 17.55 -18.77
C THR A 123 -7.51 17.49 -17.41
N THR A 124 -7.17 16.28 -16.97
CA THR A 124 -6.28 16.09 -15.82
C THR A 124 -4.87 16.45 -16.28
N THR A 125 -4.50 17.73 -16.23
CA THR A 125 -3.11 18.16 -16.37
C THR A 125 -2.35 17.69 -15.15
N ILE A 126 -1.78 16.49 -15.24
CA ILE A 126 -0.89 15.94 -14.22
C ILE A 126 0.34 16.84 -14.14
N HIS A 127 0.63 17.34 -12.94
CA HIS A 127 1.82 18.17 -12.70
C HIS A 127 3.09 17.37 -13.02
N SER A 128 4.06 17.97 -13.72
CA SER A 128 5.28 17.28 -14.17
C SER A 128 6.14 16.71 -13.03
N GLU A 129 5.99 17.25 -11.83
CA GLU A 129 6.70 16.81 -10.63
C GLU A 129 5.91 15.79 -9.77
N ALA A 130 4.73 15.36 -10.23
CA ALA A 130 3.94 14.37 -9.49
C ALA A 130 4.69 13.02 -9.41
N ILE A 131 5.05 12.63 -8.19
CA ILE A 131 5.82 11.41 -7.91
C ILE A 131 4.93 10.16 -8.00
N TYR A 132 3.64 10.30 -7.67
CA TYR A 132 2.65 9.23 -7.60
C TYR A 132 1.82 9.09 -8.89
N THR A 133 2.48 9.17 -10.04
CA THR A 133 1.81 9.01 -11.32
C THR A 133 1.62 7.54 -11.66
N SER A 134 0.38 7.16 -11.98
CA SER A 134 0.08 5.82 -12.49
C SER A 134 0.82 5.61 -13.82
N LYS A 135 1.49 4.47 -13.94
CA LYS A 135 2.21 4.08 -15.15
C LYS A 135 1.68 2.74 -15.66
N LEU A 136 1.87 2.51 -16.96
CA LEU A 136 1.64 1.20 -17.55
C LEU A 136 2.69 0.21 -17.00
N LEU A 137 2.22 -0.76 -16.23
CA LEU A 137 2.98 -1.87 -15.68
C LEU A 137 2.74 -3.08 -16.59
N ASN A 138 3.73 -3.37 -17.44
CA ASN A 138 3.70 -4.53 -18.33
C ASN A 138 4.95 -5.37 -18.11
N PHE A 139 4.82 -6.39 -17.27
CA PHE A 139 5.92 -7.28 -16.90
C PHE A 139 5.57 -8.72 -17.28
N ASN A 140 6.28 -9.23 -18.29
CA ASN A 140 6.19 -10.65 -18.65
C ASN A 140 7.13 -11.48 -17.76
N ASP A 141 6.75 -12.74 -17.54
CA ASP A 141 7.55 -13.79 -16.90
C ASP A 141 7.92 -13.49 -15.43
N LEU A 142 6.98 -12.92 -14.68
CA LEU A 142 7.15 -12.72 -13.25
C LEU A 142 7.07 -14.04 -12.47
N PRO A 143 7.89 -14.22 -11.42
CA PRO A 143 7.84 -15.41 -10.57
C PRO A 143 6.52 -15.49 -9.81
N GLU A 144 6.17 -16.69 -9.35
CA GLU A 144 5.01 -16.89 -8.48
C GLU A 144 5.13 -16.01 -7.22
N PRO A 145 4.07 -15.26 -6.87
CA PRO A 145 4.14 -14.30 -5.81
C PRO A 145 4.17 -15.02 -4.47
N LYS A 146 5.19 -14.73 -3.67
CA LYS A 146 5.23 -15.08 -2.26
C LYS A 146 4.45 -14.03 -1.50
N ASN A 147 3.23 -14.41 -1.14
CA ASN A 147 2.50 -13.70 -0.11
C ASN A 147 3.14 -14.00 1.25
N SER A 148 2.80 -13.18 2.24
CA SER A 148 3.23 -13.41 3.62
C SER A 148 2.51 -14.66 4.13
N ASP A 149 3.05 -15.85 3.85
CA ASP A 149 2.55 -17.11 4.41
C ASP A 149 2.88 -17.13 5.90
N ASP A 150 1.88 -17.22 6.79
CA ASP A 150 1.89 -17.59 8.22
C ASP A 150 3.08 -17.18 9.10
N TYR A 151 3.85 -16.15 8.71
CA TYR A 151 5.00 -15.65 9.46
C TYR A 151 4.62 -15.14 10.85
N TYR A 152 3.34 -14.88 11.09
CA TYR A 152 2.79 -14.50 12.38
C TYR A 152 2.67 -15.65 13.38
N TYR A 153 2.58 -16.91 12.94
CA TYR A 153 2.48 -18.06 13.85
C TYR A 153 3.84 -18.64 14.25
N ASN A 154 4.83 -18.58 13.36
CA ASN A 154 6.17 -19.14 13.61
C ASN A 154 7.22 -18.11 14.04
N ARG A 155 6.82 -16.86 14.29
CA ARG A 155 7.69 -15.83 14.86
C ARG A 155 6.97 -15.01 15.91
N SER A 156 6.58 -15.68 17.00
CA SER A 156 6.47 -15.05 18.31
C SER A 156 7.83 -14.57 18.84
N ASP A 157 8.92 -14.81 18.11
CA ASP A 157 10.23 -14.29 18.44
C ASP A 157 10.31 -12.79 18.09
N ASN A 158 9.95 -11.98 19.09
CA ASN A 158 10.54 -10.66 19.37
C ASN A 158 10.06 -9.46 18.54
N ILE A 159 8.74 -9.22 18.45
CA ILE A 159 8.23 -7.83 18.25
C ILE A 159 8.19 -7.05 19.58
N ILE A 160 8.24 -7.77 20.70
CA ILE A 160 8.66 -7.24 21.99
C ILE A 160 9.98 -7.94 22.27
N SER A 161 11.10 -7.40 21.79
CA SER A 161 12.40 -7.91 22.19
C SER A 161 12.49 -7.85 23.72
N GLU A 162 13.00 -8.92 24.35
CA GLU A 162 13.30 -8.96 25.79
C GLU A 162 14.05 -7.70 26.27
N GLU A 163 14.81 -7.05 25.37
CA GLU A 163 15.46 -5.75 25.54
C GLU A 163 14.52 -4.61 26.00
N PHE A 164 13.23 -4.64 25.64
CA PHE A 164 12.25 -3.64 26.10
C PHE A 164 11.76 -3.90 27.52
N LEU A 165 11.66 -5.17 27.93
CA LEU A 165 11.19 -5.54 29.28
C LEU A 165 12.27 -5.28 30.34
N GLU A 166 13.54 -5.45 30.01
CA GLU A 166 14.66 -5.14 30.92
C GLU A 166 14.80 -3.64 31.24
N THR A 167 14.29 -2.77 30.36
CA THR A 167 14.31 -1.31 30.59
C THR A 167 13.17 -0.79 31.49
N LEU A 168 12.18 -1.64 31.81
CA LEU A 168 11.05 -1.29 32.66
C LEU A 168 11.20 -1.80 34.11
N THR A 169 12.26 -2.57 34.41
CA THR A 169 12.47 -3.21 35.71
C THR A 169 13.72 -2.72 36.47
N ASN A 170 14.40 -1.67 36.01
CA ASN A 170 15.49 -1.00 36.73
C ASN A 170 15.21 0.47 37.02
#